data_AF-A0A1I8FVV3-F1
#
_entry.id   AF-A0A1I8FVV3-F1
#
_cell.length_a   1.000
_cell.length_b   1.000
_cell.length_c   1.000
_cell.angle_alpha   90.00
_cell.angle_beta   90.00
_cell.angle_gamma   90.00
#
_symmetry.space_group_name_H-M   'P 1'
#
loop_
_entity.id
_entity.type
_entity.pdbx_description
1 polymer ?
#
loop_
_entity_poly.entity_id
_entity_poly.type
_entity_poly.pdbx_seq_one_letter_code
_entity_poly.pdbx_strand_id
1 'polypeptide(L)'
;RLAGRPDGPSAEEADRGASQLRMHMATLTISDVRRFADAGGLMALTQLLEHCARSVVLAAGEQGKEAVLWRKACHNTLLSLRKFCDNSFGMTHLLRHQPRAVSTIVESLSIVPFLPPSEYPLGSCIFDILSSFLFYYKSKSEELASAR
;
A
#
# COMPACT_ATOMS: atom_id res chain seq x y z
N ARG A 1 10.19 -29.32 6.25
CA ARG A 1 11.20 -28.32 6.67
C ARG A 1 10.59 -26.96 6.35
N LEU A 2 9.97 -26.31 7.34
CA LEU A 2 9.26 -25.04 7.14
C LEU A 2 10.28 -23.97 6.71
N ALA A 3 9.94 -23.25 5.64
CA ALA A 3 10.74 -22.17 5.09
C ALA A 3 11.09 -21.17 6.19
N GLY A 4 12.37 -20.77 6.25
CA GLY A 4 12.89 -19.88 7.27
C GLY A 4 12.07 -18.59 7.36
N ARG A 5 11.86 -18.11 8.60
CA ARG A 5 11.31 -16.78 8.85
C ARG A 5 12.02 -15.79 7.94
N PRO A 6 11.29 -14.96 7.17
CA PRO A 6 11.93 -13.90 6.40
C PRO A 6 12.67 -12.97 7.39
N ASP A 7 13.92 -12.61 7.10
CA ASP A 7 14.59 -11.51 7.78
C ASP A 7 13.70 -10.26 7.61
N GLY A 8 13.09 -9.81 8.69
CA GLY A 8 12.07 -8.77 8.66
C GLY A 8 11.46 -8.49 10.03
N PRO A 9 10.71 -7.38 10.17
CA PRO A 9 10.05 -7.04 11.43
C PRO A 9 9.07 -8.15 11.84
N SER A 10 8.88 -8.32 13.14
CA SER A 10 7.80 -9.16 13.65
C SER A 10 6.43 -8.58 13.27
N ALA A 11 5.38 -9.42 13.27
CA ALA A 11 4.02 -8.97 12.97
C ALA A 11 3.54 -7.84 13.91
N GLU A 12 3.97 -7.85 15.17
CA GLU A 12 3.64 -6.81 16.15
C GLU A 12 4.35 -5.48 15.86
N GLU A 13 5.61 -5.52 15.44
CA GLU A 13 6.36 -4.33 15.03
C GLU A 13 5.79 -3.74 13.74
N ALA A 14 5.46 -4.60 12.77
CA ALA A 14 4.84 -4.19 11.52
C ALA A 14 3.47 -3.54 11.75
N ASP A 15 2.60 -4.15 12.56
CA ASP A 15 1.28 -3.58 12.90
C ASP A 15 1.41 -2.24 13.62
N ARG A 16 2.31 -2.15 14.61
CA ARG A 16 2.55 -0.90 15.36
C ARG A 16 3.07 0.20 14.45
N GLY A 17 4.09 -0.09 13.64
CA GLY A 17 4.70 0.86 12.72
C GLY A 17 3.72 1.34 11.65
N ALA A 18 2.99 0.41 11.01
CA ALA A 18 1.99 0.76 10.01
C ALA A 18 0.83 1.56 10.61
N SER A 19 0.38 1.21 11.82
CA SER A 19 -0.68 1.95 12.52
C SER A 19 -0.25 3.39 12.84
N GLN A 20 0.96 3.58 13.37
CA GLN A 20 1.50 4.91 13.66
C GLN A 20 1.66 5.74 12.39
N LEU A 21 2.23 5.13 11.33
CA LEU A 21 2.39 5.78 10.03
C LEU A 21 1.05 6.24 9.47
N ARG A 22 0.01 5.39 9.53
CA ARG A 22 -1.34 5.75 9.08
C ARG A 22 -1.87 6.98 9.83
N MET A 23 -1.72 7.02 11.14
CA MET A 23 -2.19 8.15 11.96
C MET A 23 -1.48 9.45 11.58
N HIS A 24 -0.16 9.41 11.37
CA HIS A 24 0.59 10.57 10.92
C HIS A 24 0.21 11.01 9.50
N MET A 25 0.16 10.07 8.55
CA MET A 25 -0.23 10.31 7.16
C MET A 25 -1.60 10.99 7.06
N ALA A 26 -2.57 10.59 7.90
CA ALA A 26 -3.90 11.17 7.91
C ALA A 26 -3.92 12.68 8.21
N THR A 27 -2.92 13.18 8.94
CA THR A 27 -2.81 14.59 9.35
C THR A 27 -1.91 15.44 8.44
N LEU A 28 -1.23 14.82 7.48
CA LEU A 28 -0.25 15.52 6.65
C LEU A 28 -0.91 16.52 5.69
N THR A 29 -0.28 17.68 5.56
CA THR A 29 -0.59 18.63 4.48
C THR A 29 0.10 18.18 3.19
N ILE A 30 -0.26 18.80 2.06
CA ILE A 30 0.39 18.52 0.77
C ILE A 30 1.90 18.83 0.80
N SER A 31 2.33 19.83 1.58
CA SER A 31 3.75 20.17 1.75
C SER A 31 4.51 19.07 2.49
N ASP A 32 3.88 18.45 3.47
CA ASP A 32 4.47 17.33 4.22
C ASP A 32 4.54 16.07 3.37
N VAL A 33 3.50 15.80 2.55
CA VAL A 33 3.51 14.69 1.58
C VAL A 33 4.66 14.84 0.57
N ARG A 34 4.96 16.05 0.11
CA ARG A 34 6.13 16.32 -0.75
C ARG A 34 7.44 16.00 -0.06
N ARG A 35 7.65 16.53 1.16
CA ARG A 35 8.86 16.24 1.94
C ARG A 35 9.02 14.74 2.22
N PHE A 36 7.91 14.06 2.50
CA PHE A 36 7.89 12.61 2.68
C PHE A 36 8.30 11.87 1.40
N ALA A 37 7.81 12.30 0.23
CA ALA A 37 8.21 11.75 -1.06
C ALA A 37 9.70 11.97 -1.35
N ASP A 38 10.20 13.19 -1.12
CA ASP A 38 11.60 13.57 -1.34
C ASP A 38 12.56 12.76 -0.45
N ALA A 39 12.11 12.38 0.76
CA ALA A 39 12.83 11.51 1.68
C ALA A 39 12.76 10.00 1.31
N GLY A 40 12.19 9.65 0.15
CA GLY A 40 12.03 8.25 -0.27
C GLY A 40 10.86 7.51 0.41
N GLY A 41 9.95 8.24 1.05
CA GLY A 41 8.86 7.65 1.83
C GLY A 41 7.90 6.77 1.02
N LEU A 42 7.64 7.10 -0.26
CA LEU A 42 6.82 6.25 -1.13
C LEU A 42 7.49 4.89 -1.38
N MET A 43 8.81 4.86 -1.54
CA MET A 43 9.56 3.62 -1.73
C MET A 43 9.57 2.77 -0.45
N ALA A 44 9.71 3.41 0.71
CA ALA A 44 9.60 2.70 1.99
C ALA A 44 8.19 2.12 2.21
N LEU A 45 7.13 2.87 1.88
CA LEU A 45 5.75 2.40 1.95
C LEU A 45 5.51 1.18 1.05
N THR A 46 6.05 1.19 -0.17
CA THR A 46 5.84 0.09 -1.12
C THR A 46 6.62 -1.15 -0.71
N GLN A 47 7.84 -1.00 -0.19
CA GLN A 47 8.60 -2.12 0.40
C GLN A 47 7.86 -2.74 1.59
N LEU A 48 7.29 -1.91 2.47
CA LEU A 48 6.48 -2.39 3.59
C LEU A 48 5.22 -3.11 3.09
N LEU A 49 4.55 -2.59 2.06
CA LEU A 49 3.40 -3.25 1.44
C LEU A 49 3.78 -4.61 0.85
N GLU A 50 4.90 -4.69 0.12
CA GLU A 50 5.43 -5.92 -0.46
C GLU A 50 5.70 -6.97 0.62
N HIS A 51 6.30 -6.55 1.75
CA HIS A 51 6.54 -7.41 2.89
C HIS A 51 5.24 -7.88 3.55
N CYS A 52 4.33 -6.96 3.89
CA CYS A 52 3.05 -7.29 4.52
C CYS A 52 2.20 -8.22 3.64
N ALA A 53 2.08 -7.95 2.35
CA ALA A 53 1.29 -8.77 1.42
C ALA A 53 1.85 -10.19 1.34
N ARG A 54 3.17 -10.35 1.23
CA ARG A 54 3.82 -11.67 1.28
C ARG A 54 3.57 -12.38 2.60
N SER A 55 3.69 -11.69 3.74
CA SER A 55 3.44 -12.30 5.05
C SER A 55 1.99 -12.72 5.24
N VAL A 56 1.02 -11.99 4.67
CA VAL A 56 -0.40 -12.41 4.65
C VAL A 56 -0.58 -13.70 3.86
N VAL A 57 0.06 -13.84 2.70
CA VAL A 57 0.00 -15.06 1.88
C VAL A 57 0.71 -16.22 2.58
N LEU A 58 1.86 -16.00 3.22
CA LEU A 58 2.59 -17.04 3.95
C LEU A 58 1.83 -17.53 5.18
N ALA A 59 1.11 -16.63 5.86
CA ALA A 59 0.22 -16.96 6.97
C ALA A 59 -1.16 -17.49 6.51
N ALA A 60 -1.37 -17.69 5.20
CA ALA A 60 -2.65 -18.18 4.69
C ALA A 60 -2.89 -19.62 5.17
N GLY A 61 -4.08 -19.86 5.74
CA GLY A 61 -4.43 -21.14 6.37
C GLY A 61 -4.04 -21.24 7.84
N GLU A 62 -3.25 -20.29 8.37
CA GLU A 62 -3.01 -20.18 9.81
C GLU A 62 -4.13 -19.36 10.48
N GLN A 63 -4.71 -19.92 11.53
CA GLN A 63 -5.65 -19.22 12.40
C GLN A 63 -4.88 -18.75 13.64
N GLY A 64 -4.84 -17.43 13.88
CA GLY A 64 -4.14 -16.92 15.05
C GLY A 64 -3.85 -15.42 15.02
N LYS A 65 -3.32 -14.95 16.15
CA LYS A 65 -2.98 -13.54 16.40
C LYS A 65 -2.03 -12.99 15.31
N GLU A 66 -1.05 -13.78 14.89
CA GLU A 66 -0.03 -13.35 13.93
C GLU A 66 -0.62 -13.04 12.55
N ALA A 67 -1.47 -13.92 12.02
CA ALA A 67 -2.15 -13.69 10.74
C ALA A 67 -3.04 -12.42 10.77
N VAL A 68 -3.72 -12.17 11.90
CA VAL A 68 -4.51 -10.94 12.11
C VAL A 68 -3.62 -9.70 12.10
N LEU A 69 -2.46 -9.75 12.75
CA LEU A 69 -1.52 -8.63 12.78
C LEU A 69 -0.97 -8.31 11.39
N TRP A 70 -0.62 -9.32 10.59
CA TRP A 70 -0.15 -9.10 9.22
C TRP A 70 -1.21 -8.45 8.33
N ARG A 71 -2.48 -8.87 8.45
CA ARG A 71 -3.58 -8.25 7.68
C ARG A 71 -3.86 -6.82 8.13
N LYS A 72 -3.79 -6.52 9.43
CA LYS A 72 -3.88 -5.14 9.96
C LYS A 72 -2.73 -4.26 9.48
N ALA A 73 -1.49 -4.76 9.57
CA ALA A 73 -0.31 -4.06 9.08
C ALA A 73 -0.45 -3.75 7.58
N CYS A 74 -0.85 -4.74 6.77
CA CYS A 74 -1.11 -4.57 5.35
C CYS A 74 -2.17 -3.49 5.08
N HIS A 75 -3.28 -3.54 5.80
CA HIS A 75 -4.36 -2.56 5.65
C HIS A 75 -3.93 -1.14 6.00
N ASN A 76 -3.22 -0.96 7.12
CA ASN A 76 -2.75 0.37 7.53
C ASN A 76 -1.70 0.93 6.56
N THR A 77 -0.85 0.08 5.97
CA THR A 77 0.07 0.49 4.90
C THR A 77 -0.69 0.92 3.64
N LEU A 78 -1.72 0.18 3.22
CA LEU A 78 -2.56 0.56 2.08
C LEU A 78 -3.32 1.87 2.32
N LEU A 79 -3.85 2.09 3.53
CA LEU A 79 -4.49 3.35 3.89
C LEU A 79 -3.49 4.53 3.85
N SER A 80 -2.25 4.30 4.29
CA SER A 80 -1.17 5.29 4.19
C SER A 80 -0.83 5.63 2.73
N LEU A 81 -0.76 4.61 1.88
CA LEU A 81 -0.54 4.78 0.44
C LEU A 81 -1.70 5.49 -0.25
N ARG A 82 -2.94 5.14 0.10
CA ARG A 82 -4.14 5.83 -0.38
C ARG A 82 -4.10 7.31 0.00
N LYS A 83 -3.71 7.61 1.24
CA LYS A 83 -3.56 8.98 1.71
C LYS A 83 -2.45 9.73 0.97
N PHE A 84 -1.31 9.09 0.69
CA PHE A 84 -0.27 9.69 -0.15
C PHE A 84 -0.82 10.08 -1.53
N CYS A 85 -1.64 9.22 -2.13
CA CYS A 85 -2.25 9.37 -3.44
C CYS A 85 -3.56 10.20 -3.45
N ASP A 86 -3.98 10.80 -2.33
CA ASP A 86 -5.25 11.52 -2.25
C ASP A 86 -5.26 12.89 -2.96
N ASN A 87 -4.14 13.24 -3.57
CA ASN A 87 -3.89 14.51 -4.22
C ASN A 87 -3.12 14.32 -5.54
N SER A 88 -3.15 15.36 -6.39
CA SER A 88 -2.55 15.31 -7.73
C SER A 88 -1.03 15.11 -7.71
N PHE A 89 -0.34 15.64 -6.69
CA PHE A 89 1.11 15.44 -6.54
C PHE A 89 1.43 13.96 -6.28
N GLY A 90 0.78 13.33 -5.30
CA GLY A 90 1.00 11.92 -4.97
C GLY A 90 0.71 10.99 -6.15
N MET A 91 -0.40 11.21 -6.86
CA MET A 91 -0.72 10.45 -8.08
C MET A 91 0.30 10.66 -9.20
N THR A 92 0.75 11.90 -9.44
CA THR A 92 1.82 12.19 -10.41
C THR A 92 3.12 11.49 -10.02
N HIS A 93 3.45 11.52 -8.73
CA HIS A 93 4.67 10.94 -8.21
C HIS A 93 4.67 9.42 -8.34
N LEU A 94 3.55 8.77 -8.04
CA LEU A 94 3.33 7.34 -8.25
C LEU A 94 3.49 6.98 -9.74
N LEU A 95 2.88 7.76 -10.64
CA LEU A 95 2.92 7.52 -12.08
C LEU A 95 4.32 7.68 -12.69
N ARG A 96 5.06 8.73 -12.30
CA ARG A 96 6.29 9.13 -12.99
C ARG A 96 7.56 8.54 -12.40
N HIS A 97 7.59 8.29 -11.10
CA HIS A 97 8.86 8.06 -10.40
C HIS A 97 8.97 6.66 -9.78
N GLN A 98 7.89 5.88 -9.74
CA GLN A 98 7.92 4.56 -9.11
C GLN A 98 7.06 3.53 -9.87
N PRO A 99 7.46 3.07 -11.08
CA PRO A 99 6.77 1.98 -11.77
C PRO A 99 6.63 0.72 -10.90
N ARG A 100 7.66 0.44 -10.11
CA ARG A 100 7.66 -0.66 -9.13
C ARG A 100 6.57 -0.51 -8.07
N ALA A 101 6.26 0.71 -7.63
CA ALA A 101 5.19 0.93 -6.66
C ALA A 101 3.83 0.50 -7.21
N VAL A 102 3.53 0.81 -8.46
CA VAL A 102 2.28 0.38 -9.12
C VAL A 102 2.26 -1.15 -9.23
N SER A 103 3.36 -1.78 -9.67
CA SER A 103 3.47 -3.24 -9.71
C SER A 103 3.22 -3.87 -8.35
N THR A 104 3.83 -3.35 -7.27
CA THR A 104 3.62 -3.86 -5.91
C THR A 104 2.16 -3.70 -5.43
N ILE A 105 1.48 -2.60 -5.79
CA ILE A 105 0.04 -2.44 -5.48
C ILE A 105 -0.77 -3.51 -6.22
N VAL A 106 -0.50 -3.74 -7.49
CA VAL A 106 -1.18 -4.79 -8.28
C VAL A 106 -0.91 -6.17 -7.69
N GLU A 107 0.35 -6.48 -7.38
CA GLU A 107 0.78 -7.75 -6.77
C GLU A 107 0.13 -7.97 -5.39
N SER A 108 -0.18 -6.90 -4.65
CA SER A 108 -0.88 -7.01 -3.37
C SER A 108 -2.30 -7.58 -3.49
N LEU A 109 -2.91 -7.59 -4.68
CA LEU A 109 -4.17 -8.31 -4.92
C LEU A 109 -4.06 -9.82 -4.67
N SER A 110 -2.84 -10.37 -4.66
CA SER A 110 -2.59 -11.78 -4.32
C SER A 110 -3.09 -12.16 -2.92
N ILE A 111 -3.31 -11.20 -2.02
CA ILE A 111 -3.85 -11.48 -0.69
C ILE A 111 -5.36 -11.75 -0.70
N VAL A 112 -6.10 -11.23 -1.69
CA VAL A 112 -7.57 -11.23 -1.72
C VAL A 112 -8.19 -12.62 -1.58
N PRO A 113 -7.70 -13.67 -2.26
CA PRO A 113 -8.23 -15.03 -2.10
C PRO A 113 -8.10 -15.61 -0.67
N PHE A 114 -7.21 -15.04 0.15
CA PHE A 114 -6.92 -15.51 1.50
C PHE A 114 -7.58 -14.67 2.60
N LEU A 115 -8.34 -13.64 2.22
CA LEU A 115 -9.03 -12.80 3.18
C LEU A 115 -10.33 -13.47 3.65
N PRO A 116 -10.64 -13.47 4.96
CA PRO A 116 -11.98 -13.77 5.42
C PRO A 116 -12.94 -12.63 5.00
N PRO A 117 -14.25 -12.91 4.84
CA PRO A 117 -15.23 -11.88 4.42
C PRO A 117 -15.22 -10.60 5.27
N SER A 118 -14.97 -10.72 6.58
CA SER A 118 -14.84 -9.57 7.50
C SER A 118 -13.68 -8.63 7.16
N GLU A 119 -12.71 -9.09 6.39
CA GLU A 119 -11.51 -8.36 6.01
C GLU A 119 -11.48 -8.00 4.52
N TYR A 120 -12.55 -8.23 3.76
CA TYR A 120 -12.67 -7.72 2.38
C TYR A 120 -12.49 -6.21 2.21
N PRO A 121 -12.73 -5.33 3.22
CA PRO A 121 -12.33 -3.92 3.12
C PRO A 121 -10.85 -3.70 2.80
N LEU A 122 -9.95 -4.61 3.24
CA LEU A 122 -8.53 -4.58 2.87
C LEU A 122 -8.35 -4.75 1.35
N GLY A 123 -9.02 -5.75 0.76
CA GLY A 123 -9.01 -5.96 -0.69
C GLY A 123 -9.64 -4.79 -1.45
N SER A 124 -10.77 -4.27 -0.94
CA SER A 124 -11.42 -3.08 -1.51
C SER A 124 -10.49 -1.87 -1.55
N CYS A 125 -9.66 -1.67 -0.52
CA CYS A 125 -8.72 -0.56 -0.49
C CYS A 125 -7.68 -0.65 -1.63
N ILE A 126 -7.26 -1.85 -2.02
CA ILE A 126 -6.34 -2.05 -3.16
C ILE A 126 -7.03 -1.63 -4.45
N PHE A 127 -8.27 -2.10 -4.66
CA PHE A 127 -9.07 -1.75 -5.83
C PHE A 127 -9.34 -0.24 -5.92
N ASP A 128 -9.60 0.44 -4.80
CA ASP A 128 -9.82 1.89 -4.78
C ASP A 128 -8.59 2.67 -5.24
N ILE A 129 -7.39 2.28 -4.79
CA ILE A 129 -6.13 2.90 -5.19
C ILE A 129 -5.89 2.69 -6.69
N LEU A 130 -6.02 1.46 -7.17
CA LEU A 130 -5.82 1.12 -8.59
C LEU A 130 -6.84 1.84 -9.49
N SER A 131 -8.11 1.87 -9.10
CA SER A 131 -9.15 2.57 -9.84
C SER A 131 -8.83 4.06 -9.93
N SER A 132 -8.49 4.68 -8.81
CA SER A 132 -8.11 6.11 -8.76
C SER A 132 -6.87 6.40 -9.63
N PHE A 133 -5.88 5.50 -9.62
CA PHE A 133 -4.71 5.58 -10.48
C PHE A 133 -5.07 5.50 -11.97
N LEU A 134 -5.90 4.54 -12.37
CA LEU A 134 -6.34 4.37 -13.76
C LEU A 134 -7.15 5.56 -14.25
N PHE A 135 -8.06 6.09 -13.42
CA PHE A 135 -8.81 7.31 -13.74
C PHE A 135 -7.88 8.51 -13.92
N TYR A 136 -6.92 8.69 -13.02
CA TYR A 136 -5.93 9.76 -13.11
C TYR A 136 -5.06 9.64 -14.38
N TYR A 137 -4.58 8.43 -14.67
CA TYR A 137 -3.80 8.15 -15.87
C TYR A 137 -4.56 8.45 -17.15
N LYS A 138 -5.83 8.01 -17.24
CA LYS A 138 -6.70 8.30 -18.37
C LYS A 138 -6.89 9.81 -18.56
N SER A 139 -7.24 10.52 -17.49
CA SER A 139 -7.46 11.98 -17.52
C SER A 139 -6.21 12.73 -18.01
N LYS A 140 -5.01 12.36 -17.54
CA LYS A 140 -3.76 12.98 -18.01
C LYS A 140 -3.36 12.62 -19.44
N SER A 141 -3.71 11.42 -19.89
CA SER A 141 -3.48 11.01 -21.28
C SER A 141 -4.36 11.80 -22.25
N GLU A 142 -5.63 12.04 -21.89
CA GLU A 142 -6.57 12.84 -22.68
C GLU A 142 -6.15 14.32 -22.72
N GLU A 143 -5.75 14.90 -21.58
CA GLU A 143 -5.20 16.27 -21.51
C GLU A 143 -4.01 16.44 -22.47
N LEU A 144 -3.06 15.51 -22.46
CA LEU A 144 -1.88 15.52 -23.34
C LEU A 144 -2.24 15.35 -24.81
N ALA A 145 -3.25 14.53 -25.13
CA ALA A 145 -3.72 14.35 -26.50
C ALA A 145 -4.43 15.60 -27.05
N SER A 146 -5.16 16.32 -26.20
CA SER A 146 -5.88 17.55 -26.57
C SER A 146 -4.99 18.80 -26.67
N ALA A 147 -3.81 18.76 -26.05
CA ALA A 147 -2.83 19.85 -26.10
C ALA A 147 -1.87 19.76 -27.31
N ARG A 148 -2.02 18.74 -28.15
CA ARG A 148 -1.32 18.55 -29.42
C ARG A 148 -2.25 18.87 -30.59
#